data_AF-A0A0M3RFF5-F1
#
_entry.id   AF-A0A0M3RFF5-F1
#
_cell.length_a   1.000
_cell.length_b   1.000
_cell.length_c   1.000
_cell.angle_alpha   90.00
_cell.angle_beta   90.00
_cell.angle_gamma   90.00
#
_symmetry.space_group_name_H-M   'P 1'
#
loop_
_entity.id
_entity.type
_entity.pdbx_description
1 polymer ?
#
loop_
_entity_poly.entity_id
_entity_poly.type
_entity_poly.pdbx_seq_one_letter_code
_entity_poly.pdbx_strand_id
1 'polypeptide(L)' 'MNTVSSFFFALSALSIVGCLYFGISYAKGGMYPPRQLLKKKTAGMAAGAAVFFLMGTVVWLAQR' A
#
# COMPACT_ATOMS: atom_id res chain seq x y z
N MET A 1 21.00 1.19 -8.36
CA MET A 1 19.85 0.94 -7.45
C MET A 1 20.12 -0.38 -6.75
N ASN A 2 20.19 -0.38 -5.43
CA ASN A 2 20.50 -1.60 -4.69
C ASN A 2 19.28 -2.53 -4.68
N THR A 3 19.53 -3.84 -4.76
CA THR A 3 18.49 -4.87 -4.86
C THR A 3 17.47 -4.78 -3.73
N VAL A 4 17.92 -4.41 -2.54
CA VAL A 4 17.10 -4.20 -1.35
C VAL A 4 16.13 -3.03 -1.55
N SER A 5 16.62 -1.85 -1.97
CA SER A 5 15.79 -0.67 -2.18
C SER A 5 14.72 -0.93 -3.25
N SER A 6 15.10 -1.60 -4.35
CA SER A 6 14.15 -1.99 -5.41
C SER A 6 13.04 -2.92 -4.92
N PHE A 7 13.36 -3.85 -4.02
CA PHE A 7 12.36 -4.74 -3.40
C PHE A 7 11.33 -3.97 -2.56
N PHE A 8 11.80 -3.01 -1.73
CA PHE A 8 10.93 -2.17 -0.92
C PHE A 8 10.01 -1.29 -1.78
N PHE A 9 10.52 -0.72 -2.87
CA PHE A 9 9.70 0.05 -3.81
C PHE A 9 8.67 -0.82 -4.54
N ALA A 10 9.04 -2.05 -4.94
CA ALA A 10 8.10 -2.99 -5.57
C ALA A 10 6.98 -3.42 -4.62
N LEU A 11 7.30 -3.71 -3.36
CA LEU A 11 6.32 -4.00 -2.30
C LEU A 11 5.37 -2.83 -2.05
N SER A 12 5.90 -1.61 -2.02
CA SER A 12 5.10 -0.39 -1.91
C SER A 12 4.13 -0.25 -3.10
N ALA A 13 4.60 -0.46 -4.33
CA ALA A 13 3.75 -0.39 -5.52
C ALA A 13 2.62 -1.42 -5.49
N LEU A 14 2.92 -2.67 -5.10
CA LEU A 14 1.93 -3.73 -4.97
C LEU A 14 0.86 -3.37 -3.91
N SER A 15 1.28 -2.77 -2.80
CA SER A 15 0.39 -2.34 -1.72
C SER A 15 -0.52 -1.17 -2.15
N ILE A 16 -0.02 -0.25 -2.97
CA ILE A 16 -0.82 0.84 -3.57
C ILE A 16 -1.90 0.26 -4.49
N VAL A 17 -1.57 -0.73 -5.34
CA VAL A 17 -2.54 -1.39 -6.22
C VAL A 17 -3.65 -2.07 -5.40
N GLY A 18 -3.28 -2.76 -4.32
CA GLY A 18 -4.27 -3.35 -3.42
C GLY A 18 -5.15 -2.28 -2.73
N CYS A 19 -4.57 -1.14 -2.35
CA CYS A 19 -5.31 -0.02 -1.79
C CYS A 19 -6.33 0.56 -2.80
N LEU A 20 -5.95 0.69 -4.08
CA LEU A 20 -6.85 1.11 -5.15
C LEU A 20 -7.96 0.08 -5.38
N TYR A 21 -7.64 -1.22 -5.37
CA TYR A 21 -8.63 -2.29 -5.51
C TYR A 21 -9.70 -2.23 -4.41
N PHE A 22 -9.28 -2.13 -3.14
CA PHE A 22 -10.23 -1.99 -2.01
C PHE A 22 -10.97 -0.64 -2.01
N GLY A 23 -10.35 0.44 -2.51
CA GLY A 23 -11.01 1.74 -2.70
C GLY A 23 -12.11 1.70 -3.77
N ILE A 24 -11.86 1.05 -4.91
CA ILE A 24 -12.85 0.85 -5.98
C ILE A 24 -13.97 -0.08 -5.50
N SER A 25 -13.63 -1.15 -4.77
CA SER A 25 -14.63 -2.03 -4.14
C SER A 25 -15.47 -1.32 -3.08
N TYR A 26 -14.93 -0.30 -2.41
CA TYR A 26 -15.70 0.56 -1.49
C TYR A 26 -16.68 1.49 -2.24
N ALA A 27 -16.29 1.99 -3.42
CA ALA A 27 -17.13 2.85 -4.25
C ALA A 27 -18.31 2.09 -4.90
N LYS A 28 -18.14 0.79 -5.18
CA LYS A 28 -19.23 -0.10 -5.61
C LYS A 28 -20.17 -0.42 -4.43
N GLY A 29 -21.04 0.52 -4.11
CA GLY A 29 -22.09 0.33 -3.10
C GLY A 29 -23.03 -0.83 -3.47
N GLY A 30 -23.44 -1.64 -2.49
CA GLY A 30 -24.43 -2.71 -2.66
C GLY A 30 -23.87 -4.14 -2.54
N MET A 31 -22.54 -4.32 -2.54
CA MET A 31 -21.91 -5.63 -2.32
C MET A 31 -21.48 -5.82 -0.86
N TYR A 32 -21.80 -6.98 -0.29
CA TYR A 32 -21.10 -7.51 0.88
C TYR A 32 -19.62 -7.72 0.51
N PRO A 33 -18.63 -7.40 1.36
CA PRO A 33 -18.68 -7.13 2.81
C PRO A 33 -18.99 -5.68 3.20
N PRO A 34 -19.41 -5.42 4.46
CA PRO A 34 -19.81 -4.09 4.93
C PRO A 34 -18.71 -3.03 4.77
N ARG A 35 -19.12 -1.81 4.42
CA ARG A 35 -18.26 -0.65 4.13
C ARG A 35 -17.19 -0.38 5.20
N GLN A 36 -17.48 -0.66 6.48
CA GLN A 36 -16.53 -0.51 7.58
C GLN A 36 -15.36 -1.51 7.51
N LEU A 37 -15.59 -2.75 7.07
CA LEU A 37 -14.52 -3.76 6.90
C LEU A 37 -13.61 -3.39 5.74
N LEU A 38 -14.20 -2.94 4.62
CA LEU A 38 -13.44 -2.40 3.48
C LEU A 38 -12.58 -1.22 3.95
N LYS A 39 -13.16 -0.21 4.62
CA LYS A 39 -12.43 0.97 5.10
C LYS A 39 -11.26 0.62 6.03
N LYS A 40 -11.43 -0.34 6.95
CA LYS A 40 -10.34 -0.82 7.82
C LYS A 40 -9.22 -1.50 7.02
N LYS A 41 -9.57 -2.31 6.01
CA LYS A 41 -8.59 -2.97 5.13
C LYS A 41 -7.86 -1.97 4.23
N THR A 42 -8.57 -1.02 3.63
CA THR A 42 -7.97 0.05 2.83
C THR A 42 -7.05 0.92 3.69
N ALA A 43 -7.47 1.27 4.91
CA ALA A 43 -6.62 2.02 5.85
C ALA A 43 -5.37 1.22 6.25
N GLY A 44 -5.50 -0.08 6.51
CA GLY A 44 -4.38 -0.95 6.82
C GLY A 44 -3.38 -1.08 5.66
N MET A 45 -3.87 -1.22 4.42
CA MET A 45 -3.00 -1.27 3.23
C MET A 45 -2.38 0.08 2.89
N ALA A 46 -3.12 1.19 3.06
CA ALA A 46 -2.57 2.53 2.89
C ALA A 46 -1.46 2.81 3.90
N ALA A 47 -1.65 2.44 5.17
CA ALA A 47 -0.62 2.55 6.20
C ALA A 47 0.60 1.69 5.87
N GLY A 48 0.38 0.44 5.46
CA GLY A 48 1.45 -0.45 5.01
C GLY A 48 2.23 0.13 3.83
N ALA A 49 1.54 0.62 2.79
CA ALA A 49 2.17 1.25 1.64
C ALA A 49 3.03 2.47 2.03
N ALA A 50 2.51 3.34 2.89
CA ALA A 50 3.25 4.50 3.38
C ALA A 50 4.51 4.11 4.17
N VAL A 51 4.42 3.09 5.02
CA VAL A 51 5.57 2.58 5.79
C VAL A 51 6.63 1.96 4.87
N PHE A 52 6.22 1.11 3.92
CA PHE A 52 7.14 0.51 2.95
C PHE A 52 7.82 1.55 2.05
N PHE A 53 7.08 2.60 1.64
CA PHE A 53 7.63 3.71 0.87
C PHE A 53 8.64 4.55 1.66
N LEU A 54 8.34 4.84 2.94
CA LEU A 54 9.25 5.56 3.84
C LEU A 54 10.52 4.74 4.13
N MET A 55 10.41 3.44 4.38
CA MET A 55 11.59 2.58 4.55
C MET A 55 12.44 2.53 3.28
N GLY A 56 11.81 2.37 2.11
CA GLY A 56 12.52 2.36 0.83
C GLY A 56 13.28 3.65 0.56
N THR A 57 12.68 4.81 0.87
CA THR A 57 13.33 6.12 0.72
C THR A 57 14.47 6.33 1.72
N VAL A 58 14.31 5.94 2.98
CA VAL A 58 15.38 6.00 3.99
C VAL A 58 16.57 5.13 3.60
N VAL A 59 16.33 3.88 3.18
CA VAL A 59 17.40 2.97 2.73
C VAL A 59 18.09 3.51 1.49
N TRP A 60 17.34 4.11 0.56
CA TRP A 60 17.93 4.73 -0.62
C TRP A 60 18.80 5.95 -0.29
N LEU A 61 18.35 6.80 0.63
CA LEU A 61 19.10 7.96 1.13
C LEU A 61 20.36 7.55 1.91
N ALA A 62 20.29 6.49 2.72
CA ALA A 62 21.42 6.00 3.50
C ALA A 62 22.51 5.31 2.65
N GLN A 63 22.18 4.94 1.41
CA GLN A 63 23.10 4.28 0.47
C GLN A 63 23.64 5.24 -0.59
N ARG A 64 23.31 6.53 -0.49
CA ARG A 64 23.81 7.61 -1.34
C ARG A 64 25.00 8.29 -0.68
#